data_AF-A0A2V7S4D8-F1
#
_entry.id   AF-A0A2V7S4D8-F1
#
_cell.length_a   1.000
_cell.length_b   1.000
_cell.length_c   1.000
_cell.angle_alpha   90.00
_cell.angle_beta   90.00
_cell.angle_gamma   90.00
#
_symmetry.space_group_name_H-M   'P 1'
#
loop_
_entity.id
_entity.type
_entity.pdbx_description
1 polymer ?
#
loop_
_entity_poly.entity_id
_entity_poly.type
_entity_poly.pdbx_seq_one_letter_code
_entity_poly.pdbx_strand_id
1 'polypeptide(L)'
;PDPPAEADGRVDDPLRVEYYRGHLRAALEAVRRGVNLRGYFAWSLLDNYEWSLGYSKRFGIVHVDFTTQRRTPKASARFYTDVVRTRGAALSDD
;
A
#
# COMPACT_ATOMS: atom_id res chain seq x y z
N PRO A 1 -11.72 3.06 10.52
CA PRO A 1 -11.90 4.48 10.12
C PRO A 1 -10.74 4.88 9.19
N ASP A 2 -10.99 5.76 8.23
CA ASP A 2 -9.95 6.36 7.38
C ASP A 2 -9.73 7.80 7.85
N PRO A 3 -8.50 8.19 8.24
CA PRO A 3 -7.28 7.39 8.19
C PRO A 3 -7.11 6.37 9.35
N PRO A 4 -6.35 5.28 9.12
CA PRO A 4 -5.92 4.37 10.18
C PRO A 4 -5.01 5.11 11.15
N ALA A 5 -5.24 4.90 12.46
CA ALA A 5 -4.46 5.49 13.53
C ALA A 5 -3.26 4.60 13.90
N GLU A 6 -2.21 5.22 14.43
CA GLU A 6 -1.12 4.48 15.06
C GLU A 6 -1.57 3.97 16.44
N ALA A 7 -1.37 2.67 16.69
CA ALA A 7 -1.56 2.03 17.97
C ALA A 7 -0.33 1.15 18.24
N ASP A 8 0.30 1.31 19.41
CA ASP A 8 1.46 0.53 19.84
C ASP A 8 2.62 0.50 18.82
N GLY A 9 2.89 1.63 18.17
CA GLY A 9 3.94 1.74 17.15
C GLY A 9 3.61 1.06 15.81
N ARG A 10 2.35 0.65 15.61
CA ARG A 10 1.87 -0.01 14.40
C ARG A 10 0.71 0.76 13.79
N VAL A 11 0.60 0.69 12.47
CA VAL A 11 -0.55 1.20 11.72
C VAL A 11 -1.09 0.06 10.88
N ASP A 12 -2.24 -0.46 11.27
CA ASP A 12 -2.92 -1.52 10.52
C ASP A 12 -3.94 -0.90 9.57
N ASP A 13 -3.81 -1.23 8.28
CA ASP A 13 -4.63 -0.72 7.18
C ASP A 13 -5.13 -1.85 6.27
N PRO A 14 -5.95 -2.79 6.80
CA PRO A 14 -6.34 -4.01 6.09
C PRO A 14 -7.08 -3.72 4.77
N LEU A 15 -7.85 -2.63 4.69
CA LEU A 15 -8.51 -2.22 3.45
C LEU A 15 -7.51 -1.88 2.34
N ARG A 16 -6.34 -1.31 2.67
CA ARG A 16 -5.29 -1.01 1.69
C ARG A 16 -4.53 -2.27 1.29
N VAL A 17 -4.29 -3.18 2.25
CA VAL A 17 -3.71 -4.50 1.95
C VAL A 17 -4.60 -5.23 0.94
N GLU A 18 -5.91 -5.28 1.17
CA GLU A 18 -6.86 -5.93 0.27
C GLU A 18 -6.94 -5.22 -1.10
N TYR A 19 -6.96 -3.88 -1.10
CA TYR A 19 -6.92 -3.10 -2.33
C TYR A 19 -5.69 -3.45 -3.19
N TYR A 20 -4.49 -3.50 -2.60
CA TYR A 20 -3.29 -3.87 -3.34
C TYR A 20 -3.31 -5.34 -3.77
N ARG A 21 -3.74 -6.26 -2.91
CA ARG A 21 -3.85 -7.69 -3.26
C ARG A 21 -4.73 -7.88 -4.50
N GLY A 22 -5.91 -7.28 -4.52
CA GLY A 22 -6.83 -7.36 -5.66
C GLY A 22 -6.24 -6.79 -6.95
N HIS A 23 -5.65 -5.58 -6.90
CA HIS A 23 -5.12 -4.93 -8.12
C HIS A 23 -3.85 -5.60 -8.64
N LEU A 24 -2.98 -6.10 -7.76
CA LEU A 24 -1.78 -6.83 -8.18
C LEU A 24 -2.14 -8.19 -8.79
N ARG A 25 -3.17 -8.88 -8.28
CA ARG A 25 -3.71 -10.09 -8.90
C ARG A 25 -4.29 -9.80 -10.29
N ALA A 26 -5.07 -8.73 -10.43
CA ALA A 26 -5.60 -8.32 -11.72
C ALA A 26 -4.49 -7.96 -12.73
N ALA A 27 -3.43 -7.28 -12.27
CA ALA A 27 -2.26 -6.96 -13.09
C ALA A 27 -1.52 -8.24 -13.55
N LEU A 28 -1.32 -9.20 -12.65
CA LEU A 28 -0.72 -10.49 -12.97
C LEU A 28 -1.55 -11.27 -13.99
N GLU A 29 -2.87 -11.27 -13.84
CA GLU A 29 -3.78 -11.91 -14.79
C GLU A 29 -3.75 -11.23 -16.17
N ALA A 30 -3.68 -9.90 -16.22
CA ALA A 30 -3.51 -9.18 -17.48
C ALA A 30 -2.21 -9.60 -18.21
N VAL A 31 -1.10 -9.75 -17.48
CA VAL A 31 0.16 -10.26 -18.02
C VAL A 31 0.02 -11.69 -18.56
N ARG A 32 -0.66 -12.58 -17.82
CA ARG A 32 -0.93 -13.97 -18.27
C ARG A 32 -1.77 -14.01 -19.55
N ARG A 33 -2.66 -13.04 -19.74
CA ARG A 33 -3.48 -12.87 -20.95
C ARG A 33 -2.76 -12.15 -22.10
N GLY A 34 -1.47 -11.86 -21.97
CA GLY A 34 -0.64 -11.29 -23.03
C GLY A 34 -0.53 -9.77 -23.04
N VAL A 35 -1.04 -9.07 -22.03
CA VAL A 35 -0.85 -7.62 -21.90
C VAL A 35 0.62 -7.30 -21.58
N ASN A 36 1.19 -6.34 -22.31
CA ASN A 36 2.58 -5.89 -22.13
C ASN A 36 2.73 -4.92 -20.93
N LEU A 37 2.40 -5.39 -19.72
CA LEU A 37 2.58 -4.64 -18.47
C LEU A 37 3.96 -4.92 -17.86
N ARG A 38 4.74 -3.86 -17.59
CA ARG A 38 6.16 -3.98 -17.18
C ARG A 38 6.46 -3.55 -15.74
N GLY A 39 5.50 -2.93 -15.08
CA GLY A 39 5.70 -2.44 -13.72
C GLY A 39 4.40 -1.96 -13.08
N TYR A 40 4.46 -1.81 -11.76
CA TYR A 40 3.38 -1.30 -10.93
C TYR A 40 3.98 -0.36 -9.90
N PHE A 41 3.39 0.83 -9.74
CA PHE A 41 3.79 1.80 -8.74
C PHE A 41 2.65 2.01 -7.74
N ALA A 42 2.95 1.79 -6.46
CA ALA A 42 2.03 2.14 -5.40
C ALA A 42 2.01 3.66 -5.22
N TRP A 43 0.85 4.28 -5.43
CA TRP A 43 0.59 5.62 -4.90
C TRP A 43 0.13 5.49 -3.44
N SER A 44 0.90 5.94 -2.46
CA SER A 44 2.24 6.56 -2.56
C SER A 44 3.16 6.00 -1.47
N LEU A 45 4.42 6.44 -1.46
CA LEU A 45 5.35 6.03 -0.41
C LEU A 45 4.90 6.56 0.96
N LEU A 46 4.67 7.87 1.08
CA LEU A 46 4.36 8.55 2.33
C LEU A 46 2.95 9.13 2.32
N ASP A 47 2.30 9.13 3.48
CA ASP A 47 1.18 10.04 3.70
C ASP A 47 1.63 11.48 3.40
N ASN A 48 0.86 12.18 2.57
CA ASN A 48 1.23 13.48 2.03
C ASN A 48 0.01 14.41 1.93
N TYR A 49 0.21 15.60 1.38
CA TYR A 49 -0.87 16.57 1.14
C TYR A 49 -1.67 16.17 -0.09
N GLU A 50 -2.91 15.73 0.12
CA GLU A 50 -3.79 15.25 -0.94
C GLU A 50 -4.65 16.39 -1.52
N TRP A 51 -3.96 17.37 -2.11
CA TRP A 51 -4.58 18.46 -2.90
C TRP A 51 -5.73 19.16 -2.15
N SER A 52 -6.91 19.24 -2.77
CA SER A 52 -8.10 19.89 -2.19
C SER A 52 -8.58 19.26 -0.88
N LEU A 53 -8.18 18.02 -0.58
CA LEU A 53 -8.53 17.31 0.65
C LEU A 53 -7.50 17.53 1.77
N GLY A 54 -6.39 18.22 1.48
CA GLY A 54 -5.31 18.45 2.42
C GLY A 54 -4.79 17.16 3.04
N TYR A 55 -4.57 17.17 4.35
CA TYR A 55 -4.05 16.02 5.10
C TYR A 55 -5.15 15.09 5.65
N SER A 56 -6.41 15.30 5.27
CA SER A 56 -7.52 14.46 5.73
C SER A 56 -7.52 13.07 5.09
N LYS A 57 -6.84 12.90 3.96
CA LYS A 57 -6.64 11.63 3.25
C LYS A 57 -5.19 11.17 3.33
N ARG A 58 -5.02 9.84 3.41
CA ARG A 58 -3.73 9.20 3.68
C ARG A 58 -3.52 8.01 2.76
N PHE A 59 -2.92 8.25 1.59
CA PHE A 59 -2.65 7.23 0.56
C PHE A 59 -1.36 6.45 0.78
N GLY A 60 -0.43 6.96 1.61
CA GLY A 60 0.89 6.37 1.75
C GLY A 60 0.86 4.96 2.32
N ILE A 61 1.80 4.12 1.91
CA ILE A 61 2.09 2.84 2.59
C ILE A 61 2.90 3.05 3.88
N VAL A 62 3.48 4.24 4.07
CA VAL A 62 4.13 4.69 5.30
C VAL A 62 3.31 5.81 5.92
N HIS A 63 2.92 5.62 7.19
CA HIS A 63 2.28 6.65 7.96
C HIS A 63 3.25 7.78 8.29
N VAL A 64 2.77 9.02 8.24
CA VAL A 64 3.51 10.20 8.69
C VAL A 64 2.70 10.92 9.75
N ASP A 65 3.26 11.00 10.95
CA ASP A 65 2.81 11.97 11.94
C ASP A 65 3.28 13.35 11.48
N PHE A 66 2.35 14.23 11.08
CA PHE A 66 2.70 15.54 10.54
C PHE A 66 3.22 16.51 11.60
N THR A 67 2.95 16.27 12.89
CA THR A 67 3.45 17.10 13.99
C THR A 67 4.90 16.74 14.31
N THR A 68 5.19 15.45 14.48
CA THR A 68 6.53 14.98 14.90
C THR A 68 7.42 14.57 13.75
N GLN A 69 6.88 14.44 12.54
CA GLN A 69 7.55 13.91 11.36
C GLN A 69 7.99 12.44 11.53
N ARG A 70 7.47 11.70 12.51
CA ARG A 70 7.73 10.27 12.65
C ARG A 70 7.14 9.49 11.47
N ARG A 71 7.89 8.52 10.94
CA ARG A 71 7.48 7.62 9.85
C ARG A 71 7.26 6.21 10.39
N THR A 72 6.08 5.66 10.16
CA THR A 72 5.71 4.32 10.65
C THR A 72 5.20 3.47 9.47
N PRO A 73 5.94 2.43 9.04
CA PRO A 73 5.47 1.53 7.97
C PRO A 73 4.14 0.86 8.35
N LYS A 74 3.14 0.97 7.46
CA LYS A 74 1.82 0.37 7.68
C LYS A 74 1.84 -1.13 7.35
N ALA A 75 0.75 -1.84 7.65
CA ALA A 75 0.58 -3.22 7.22
C ALA A 75 0.70 -3.38 5.69
N SER A 76 0.19 -2.42 4.93
CA SER A 76 0.34 -2.36 3.47
C SER A 76 1.79 -2.25 2.99
N ALA A 77 2.67 -1.52 3.69
CA ALA A 77 4.10 -1.49 3.35
C ALA A 77 4.78 -2.85 3.57
N ARG A 78 4.44 -3.55 4.66
CA ARG A 78 4.96 -4.89 4.94
C ARG A 78 4.49 -5.89 3.87
N PHE A 79 3.19 -5.90 3.58
CA PHE A 79 2.61 -6.71 2.52
C PHE A 79 3.27 -6.45 1.16
N TYR A 80 3.41 -5.17 0.77
CA TYR A 80 4.02 -4.81 -0.52
C TYR A 80 5.49 -5.24 -0.58
N THR A 81 6.23 -5.13 0.54
CA THR A 81 7.61 -5.63 0.65
C THR A 81 7.68 -7.13 0.40
N ASP A 82 6.76 -7.92 0.98
CA ASP A 82 6.71 -9.37 0.76
C ASP A 82 6.37 -9.73 -0.69
N VAL A 83 5.44 -9.02 -1.32
CA VAL A 83 5.15 -9.20 -2.75
C VAL A 83 6.38 -8.94 -3.61
N VAL A 84 7.10 -7.84 -3.36
CA VAL A 84 8.32 -7.49 -4.10
C VAL A 84 9.42 -8.55 -3.87
N ARG A 85 9.67 -8.92 -2.61
CA ARG A 85 10.68 -9.90 -2.22
C ARG A 85 10.43 -11.27 -2.85
N THR A 86 9.18 -11.68 -2.92
CA THR A 86 8.76 -12.96 -3.49
C THR A 86 8.48 -12.91 -5.00
N ARG A 87 8.69 -11.75 -5.65
CA ARG A 87 8.34 -11.52 -7.06
C ARG A 87 6.90 -11.93 -7.40
N GLY A 88 5.98 -11.68 -6.48
CA GLY A 88 4.56 -11.98 -6.64
C GLY A 88 4.10 -13.33 -6.09
N ALA A 89 4.98 -14.21 -5.59
CA ALA A 89 4.52 -15.49 -5.03
C ALA A 89 3.64 -15.31 -3.77
N ALA A 90 3.83 -14.24 -2.99
CA ALA A 90 2.96 -13.88 -1.87
C ALA A 90 1.53 -13.46 -2.27
N LEU A 91 1.24 -13.37 -3.58
CA LEU A 91 -0.11 -13.12 -4.10
C LEU A 91 -0.89 -14.41 -4.38
N SER A 92 -0.24 -15.57 -4.40
CA SER A 92 -0.92 -16.86 -4.56
C SER A 92 -1.79 -17.15 -3.34
N ASP A 93 -2.99 -17.69 -3.57
CA ASP A 93 -3.84 -18.25 -2.53
C ASP A 93 -3.33 -19.67 -2.23
N ASP A 94 -2.31 -19.79 -1.36
CA ASP A 94 -2.05 -21.06 -0.66
C ASP A 94 -2.84 -21.09 0.65
#